data_AF-A0A1Q7WJ53-F1
#
_entry.id   AF-A0A1Q7WJ53-F1
#
_cell.length_a   1.000
_cell.length_b   1.000
_cell.length_c   1.000
_cell.angle_alpha   90.00
_cell.angle_beta   90.00
_cell.angle_gamma   90.00
#
_symmetry.space_group_name_H-M   'P 1'
#
loop_
_entity.id
_entity.type
_entity.pdbx_description
1 polymer ?
#
loop_
_entity_poly.entity_id
_entity_poly.type
_entity_poly.pdbx_seq_one_letter_code
_entity_poly.pdbx_strand_id
1 'polypeptide(L)'
;MVEAAYAEVERLTRQRARNFAYGIMLLPRPKRRAIAAVYAFARQVDDIADGPLPEVEKRVLLEQLRGQLDASPGEEAMFVALADARQRFSIPTDALLALIDGGVQDTEQTRYVDFDELRGYCVRVAGAVGRACVAIYGADEPERAETLGIALQLINIVRDVAEDWSLGRVYLPQDELARFGVEEDDIASGLVTPEWGELMGFQAERARAHLAEGLTLLDHLDRRSAACVATFAGLYRSTLDRIEQDGFDVFGGAPTLSPVAKLRVVGAALAR
;
A
#
# COMPACT_ATOMS: atom_id res chain seq x y z
N MET A 1 14.70 20.83 -15.34
CA MET A 1 14.11 20.69 -14.00
C MET A 1 13.33 19.38 -13.89
N VAL A 2 12.19 19.23 -14.59
CA VAL A 2 11.32 18.02 -14.52
C VAL A 2 12.03 16.69 -14.81
N GLU A 3 12.88 16.62 -15.84
CA GLU A 3 13.63 15.38 -16.14
C GLU A 3 14.59 14.96 -15.02
N ALA A 4 15.26 15.91 -14.38
CA ALA A 4 16.15 15.65 -13.25
C ALA A 4 15.35 15.22 -12.01
N ALA A 5 14.21 15.86 -11.77
CA ALA A 5 13.28 15.51 -10.69
C ALA A 5 12.81 14.05 -10.82
N TYR A 6 12.37 13.63 -12.02
CA TYR A 6 12.00 12.22 -12.25
C TYR A 6 13.18 11.25 -12.08
N ALA A 7 14.39 11.63 -12.50
CA ALA A 7 15.56 10.77 -12.32
C ALA A 7 15.85 10.52 -10.82
N GLU A 8 15.70 11.55 -9.99
CA GLU A 8 15.89 11.45 -8.55
C GLU A 8 14.79 10.61 -7.88
N VAL A 9 13.53 10.87 -8.22
CA VAL A 9 12.39 10.09 -7.73
C VAL A 9 12.50 8.60 -8.11
N GLU A 10 12.89 8.30 -9.35
CA GLU A 10 13.13 6.92 -9.78
C GLU A 10 14.30 6.27 -9.00
N ARG A 11 15.35 7.03 -8.68
CA ARG A 11 16.49 6.56 -7.89
C ARG A 11 16.05 6.19 -6.47
N LEU A 12 15.31 7.08 -5.81
CA LEU A 12 14.76 6.86 -4.46
C LEU A 12 13.82 5.66 -4.43
N THR A 13 12.91 5.59 -5.41
CA THR A 13 11.96 4.47 -5.54
C THR A 13 12.68 3.13 -5.70
N ARG A 14 13.73 3.06 -6.54
CA ARG A 14 14.51 1.82 -6.73
C ARG A 14 15.25 1.37 -5.48
N GLN A 15 15.68 2.30 -4.62
CA GLN A 15 16.39 1.97 -3.37
C GLN A 15 15.43 1.42 -2.31
N ARG A 16 14.22 1.98 -2.22
CA ARG A 16 13.25 1.66 -1.16
C ARG A 16 12.26 0.55 -1.53
N ALA A 17 12.00 0.36 -2.83
CA ALA A 17 10.87 -0.42 -3.30
C ALA A 17 11.31 -1.59 -4.20
N ARG A 18 12.09 -2.53 -3.64
CA ARG A 18 12.66 -3.65 -4.42
C ARG A 18 11.60 -4.52 -5.12
N ASN A 19 10.46 -4.78 -4.48
CA ASN A 19 9.34 -5.51 -5.10
C ASN A 19 8.60 -4.63 -6.12
N PHE A 20 8.50 -3.34 -5.85
CA PHE A 20 7.85 -2.35 -6.71
C PHE A 20 8.53 -2.20 -8.07
N ALA A 21 9.86 -2.35 -8.11
CA ALA A 21 10.63 -2.33 -9.35
C ALA A 21 10.21 -3.42 -10.36
N TYR A 22 9.74 -4.60 -9.92
CA TYR A 22 9.35 -5.67 -10.83
C TYR A 22 8.07 -5.35 -11.62
N GLY A 23 7.10 -4.68 -11.01
CA GLY A 23 5.85 -4.31 -11.67
C GLY A 23 5.98 -3.08 -12.58
N ILE A 24 6.46 -1.96 -12.03
CA ILE A 24 6.46 -0.68 -12.75
C ILE A 24 7.38 -0.68 -13.98
N MET A 25 8.37 -1.57 -14.05
CA MET A 25 9.28 -1.67 -15.19
C MET A 25 8.57 -2.13 -16.47
N LEU A 26 7.39 -2.74 -16.36
CA LEU A 26 6.54 -3.13 -17.48
C LEU A 26 5.82 -1.94 -18.13
N LEU A 27 5.68 -0.83 -17.41
CA LEU A 27 5.01 0.37 -17.89
C LEU A 27 5.87 1.13 -18.91
N PRO A 28 5.24 1.81 -19.89
CA PRO A 28 5.92 2.83 -20.69
C PRO A 28 6.54 3.90 -19.78
N ARG A 29 7.70 4.45 -20.20
CA ARG A 29 8.50 5.40 -19.40
C ARG A 29 7.67 6.55 -18.79
N PRO A 30 6.71 7.19 -19.49
CA PRO A 30 5.89 8.25 -18.87
C PRO A 30 5.04 7.78 -17.69
N LYS A 31 4.33 6.65 -17.82
CA LYS A 31 3.50 6.08 -16.76
C LYS A 31 4.36 5.61 -15.59
N ARG A 32 5.49 4.94 -15.87
CA ARG A 32 6.44 4.49 -14.84
C ARG A 32 6.93 5.64 -13.97
N ARG A 33 7.25 6.77 -14.59
CA ARG A 33 7.70 7.99 -13.91
C ARG A 33 6.63 8.62 -13.03
N ALA A 34 5.41 8.72 -13.54
CA ALA A 34 4.28 9.21 -12.76
C ALA A 34 3.97 8.31 -11.55
N ILE A 35 3.98 6.99 -11.73
CA ILE A 35 3.81 6.03 -10.63
C ILE A 35 4.94 6.18 -9.60
N ALA A 36 6.18 6.38 -10.03
CA ALA A 36 7.30 6.62 -9.11
C ALA A 36 7.13 7.92 -8.32
N ALA A 37 6.57 8.98 -8.91
CA ALA A 37 6.27 10.23 -8.21
C ALA A 37 5.17 10.06 -7.15
N VAL A 38 4.09 9.34 -7.48
CA VAL A 38 3.04 8.98 -6.52
C VAL A 38 3.60 8.13 -5.38
N TYR A 39 4.43 7.13 -5.70
CA TYR A 39 5.08 6.30 -4.69
C TYR A 39 5.99 7.10 -3.77
N ALA A 40 6.81 8.01 -4.31
CA ALA A 40 7.69 8.84 -3.50
C ALA A 40 6.91 9.74 -2.54
N PHE A 41 5.77 10.30 -3.00
CA PHE A 41 4.87 11.07 -2.16
C PHE A 41 4.22 10.23 -1.06
N ALA A 42 3.63 9.09 -1.40
CA ALA A 42 3.05 8.17 -0.42
C ALA A 42 4.10 7.74 0.62
N ARG A 43 5.32 7.41 0.18
CA ARG A 43 6.40 7.04 1.08
C ARG A 43 6.85 8.17 1.98
N GLN A 44 6.81 9.42 1.52
CA GLN A 44 7.11 10.59 2.35
C GLN A 44 6.06 10.76 3.46
N VAL A 45 4.78 10.47 3.17
CA VAL A 45 3.71 10.46 4.18
C VAL A 45 3.97 9.36 5.22
N ASP A 46 4.22 8.12 4.78
CA ASP A 46 4.52 7.00 5.67
C ASP A 46 5.76 7.26 6.54
N ASP A 47 6.85 7.77 5.94
CA ASP A 47 8.10 8.07 6.67
C ASP A 47 7.89 9.10 7.78
N ILE A 48 6.96 10.05 7.61
CA ILE A 48 6.60 11.02 8.65
C ILE A 48 5.73 10.34 9.72
N ALA A 49 4.70 9.60 9.31
CA ALA A 49 3.76 8.94 10.23
C ALA A 49 4.43 7.89 11.12
N ASP A 50 5.36 7.11 10.56
CA ASP A 50 6.09 6.04 11.25
C ASP A 50 7.43 6.52 11.84
N GLY A 51 7.77 7.80 11.63
CA GLY A 51 9.00 8.39 12.12
C GLY A 51 9.08 8.45 13.65
N PRO A 52 10.28 8.67 14.23
CA PRO A 52 10.49 8.69 15.68
C PRO A 52 10.08 10.01 16.35
N LEU A 53 9.52 10.96 15.59
CA LEU A 53 9.14 12.27 16.12
C LEU A 53 7.90 12.17 17.03
N PRO A 54 7.68 13.13 17.94
CA PRO A 54 6.43 13.22 18.68
C PRO A 54 5.22 13.37 17.74
N GLU A 55 4.07 12.81 18.12
CA GLU A 55 2.84 12.83 17.28
C GLU A 55 2.41 14.24 16.84
N VAL A 56 2.57 15.25 17.72
CA VAL A 56 2.29 16.65 17.39
C VAL A 56 3.20 17.17 16.27
N GLU A 57 4.48 16.82 16.28
CA GLU A 57 5.43 17.22 15.24
C GLU A 57 5.15 16.50 13.92
N LYS A 58 4.81 15.21 13.96
CA LYS A 58 4.37 14.46 12.78
C LYS A 58 3.16 15.12 12.12
N ARG A 59 2.14 15.48 12.92
CA ARG A 59 0.93 16.16 12.45
C ARG A 59 1.25 17.49 11.77
N VAL A 60 2.17 18.28 12.35
CA VAL A 60 2.62 19.54 11.73
C VAL A 60 3.28 19.30 10.39
N LEU A 61 4.17 18.30 10.27
CA LEU A 61 4.83 17.97 9.00
C LEU A 61 3.85 17.47 7.93
N LEU A 62 2.85 16.68 8.32
CA LEU A 62 1.79 16.20 7.43
C LEU A 62 0.92 17.35 6.91
N GLU A 63 0.57 18.33 7.76
CA GLU A 63 -0.15 19.52 7.31
C GLU A 63 0.71 20.45 6.45
N GLN A 64 2.03 20.48 6.66
CA GLN A 64 2.94 21.17 5.75
C GLN A 64 2.95 20.51 4.36
N LEU A 65 3.00 19.17 4.29
CA LEU A 65 2.85 18.45 3.01
C LEU A 65 1.53 18.81 2.31
N ARG A 66 0.44 18.93 3.08
CA ARG A 66 -0.88 19.34 2.54
C ARG A 66 -0.78 20.70 1.86
N GLY A 67 -0.21 21.69 2.54
CA GLY A 67 0.00 23.02 1.99
C GLY A 67 0.90 23.04 0.74
N GLN A 68 1.88 22.14 0.66
CA GLN A 68 2.78 22.02 -0.49
C GLN A 68 2.11 21.43 -1.74
N LEU A 69 1.02 20.66 -1.62
CA LEU A 69 0.28 20.15 -2.78
C LEU A 69 -0.40 21.26 -3.58
N ASP A 70 -0.82 22.35 -2.94
CA ASP A 70 -1.47 23.48 -3.59
C ASP A 70 -0.48 24.62 -3.96
N ALA A 71 0.74 24.54 -3.45
CA ALA A 71 1.80 25.50 -3.72
C ALA A 71 2.52 25.22 -5.05
N SER A 72 3.29 26.21 -5.52
CA SER A 72 4.27 25.98 -6.58
C SER A 72 5.34 24.99 -6.08
N PRO A 73 5.73 23.96 -6.86
CA PRO A 73 6.57 22.84 -6.39
C PRO A 73 8.01 23.23 -6.00
N GLY A 74 8.41 24.49 -6.19
CA GLY A 74 9.75 24.96 -5.88
C GLY A 74 10.83 24.19 -6.65
N GLU A 75 11.90 23.79 -5.95
CA GLU A 75 13.03 23.03 -6.51
C GLU A 75 13.09 21.57 -6.04
N GLU A 76 12.19 21.17 -5.13
CA GLU A 76 12.19 19.83 -4.55
C GLU A 76 11.74 18.78 -5.58
N ALA A 77 12.61 17.80 -5.83
CA ALA A 77 12.42 16.81 -6.91
C ALA A 77 11.08 16.05 -6.81
N MET A 78 10.66 15.67 -5.61
CA MET A 78 9.39 14.96 -5.41
C MET A 78 8.21 15.81 -5.86
N PHE A 79 8.10 17.05 -5.39
CA PHE A 79 7.00 17.96 -5.72
C PHE A 79 7.01 18.37 -7.20
N VAL A 80 8.18 18.61 -7.78
CA VAL A 80 8.31 18.93 -9.22
C VAL A 80 7.81 17.75 -10.08
N ALA A 81 8.23 16.52 -9.75
CA ALA A 81 7.80 15.33 -10.48
C ALA A 81 6.29 15.04 -10.27
N LEU A 82 5.79 15.21 -9.05
CA LEU A 82 4.39 14.99 -8.73
C LEU A 82 3.48 16.02 -9.40
N ALA A 83 3.87 17.29 -9.45
CA ALA A 83 3.13 18.34 -10.13
C ALA A 83 3.00 18.08 -11.64
N ASP A 84 4.10 17.70 -12.31
CA ASP A 84 4.08 17.30 -13.72
C ASP A 84 3.19 16.06 -13.95
N ALA A 85 3.31 15.04 -13.09
CA ALA A 85 2.49 13.83 -13.18
C ALA A 85 0.99 14.11 -13.01
N ARG A 86 0.62 14.94 -12.01
CA ARG A 86 -0.76 15.37 -11.75
C ARG A 86 -1.37 16.07 -12.96
N GLN A 87 -0.64 17.00 -13.56
CA GLN A 87 -1.10 17.73 -14.74
C GLN A 87 -1.26 16.79 -15.95
N ARG A 88 -0.29 15.90 -16.16
CA ARG A 88 -0.24 15.04 -17.34
C ARG A 88 -1.26 13.91 -17.34
N PHE A 89 -1.56 13.34 -16.17
CA PHE A 89 -2.41 12.17 -16.02
C PHE A 89 -3.72 12.46 -15.27
N SER A 90 -3.99 13.73 -14.95
CA SER A 90 -5.18 14.15 -14.21
C SER A 90 -5.34 13.39 -12.89
N ILE A 91 -4.24 13.20 -12.16
CA ILE A 91 -4.24 12.49 -10.88
C ILE A 91 -5.15 13.25 -9.90
N PRO A 92 -6.16 12.59 -9.29
CA PRO A 92 -7.10 13.26 -8.40
C PRO A 92 -6.38 13.84 -7.16
N THR A 93 -6.57 15.13 -6.89
CA THR A 93 -5.95 15.78 -5.73
C THR A 93 -6.48 15.20 -4.42
N ASP A 94 -7.76 14.86 -4.37
CA ASP A 94 -8.40 14.23 -3.21
C ASP A 94 -7.78 12.87 -2.86
N ALA A 95 -7.29 12.12 -3.85
CA ALA A 95 -6.51 10.89 -3.59
C ALA A 95 -5.18 11.19 -2.88
N LEU A 96 -4.49 12.27 -3.22
CA LEU A 96 -3.24 12.65 -2.53
C LEU A 96 -3.50 13.21 -1.14
N LEU A 97 -4.59 13.97 -0.96
CA LEU A 97 -5.01 14.48 0.34
C LEU A 97 -5.44 13.34 1.27
N ALA A 98 -6.14 12.33 0.75
CA ALA A 98 -6.54 11.16 1.53
C ALA A 98 -5.33 10.37 2.08
N LEU A 99 -4.21 10.32 1.36
CA LEU A 99 -2.97 9.74 1.89
C LEU A 99 -2.46 10.50 3.11
N ILE A 100 -2.45 11.84 3.04
CA ILE A 100 -2.09 12.69 4.18
C ILE A 100 -3.06 12.46 5.34
N ASP A 101 -4.38 12.39 5.07
CA ASP A 101 -5.39 12.11 6.10
C ASP A 101 -5.13 10.75 6.78
N GLY A 102 -4.72 9.73 6.01
CA GLY A 102 -4.30 8.43 6.54
C GLY A 102 -3.08 8.53 7.45
N GLY A 103 -2.04 9.23 7.01
CA GLY A 103 -0.85 9.48 7.84
C GLY A 103 -1.17 10.27 9.12
N VAL A 104 -2.13 11.20 9.07
CA VAL A 104 -2.60 11.91 10.28
C VAL A 104 -3.35 10.94 11.19
N GLN A 105 -4.22 10.09 10.65
CA GLN A 105 -4.94 9.09 11.45
C GLN A 105 -3.98 8.14 12.20
N ASP A 106 -2.88 7.75 11.57
CA ASP A 106 -1.82 6.92 12.18
C ASP A 106 -1.12 7.57 13.39
N THR A 107 -1.33 8.88 13.60
CA THR A 107 -0.85 9.63 14.79
C THR A 107 -1.87 9.70 15.93
N GLU A 108 -3.13 9.37 15.65
CA GLU A 108 -4.27 9.57 16.56
C GLU A 108 -4.96 8.27 16.95
N GLN A 109 -4.88 7.26 16.09
CA GLN A 109 -5.61 6.01 16.22
C GLN A 109 -4.67 4.82 16.08
N THR A 110 -4.83 3.86 16.99
CA THR A 110 -3.95 2.68 17.07
C THR A 110 -4.72 1.36 17.17
N ARG A 111 -6.04 1.41 17.36
CA ARG A 111 -6.96 0.27 17.42
C ARG A 111 -8.22 0.58 16.63
N TYR A 112 -8.84 -0.46 16.08
CA TYR A 112 -10.02 -0.38 15.22
C TYR A 112 -11.13 -1.26 15.78
N VAL A 113 -12.29 -0.69 16.08
CA VAL A 113 -13.39 -1.39 16.75
C VAL A 113 -13.89 -2.56 15.90
N ASP A 114 -14.09 -2.32 14.61
CA ASP A 114 -14.62 -3.29 13.66
C ASP A 114 -13.97 -3.16 12.27
N PHE A 115 -14.34 -4.05 11.36
CA PHE A 115 -13.84 -4.03 9.99
C PHE A 115 -14.29 -2.79 9.19
N ASP A 116 -15.43 -2.18 9.50
CA ASP A 116 -15.87 -0.97 8.79
C ASP A 116 -14.93 0.20 9.07
N GLU A 117 -14.49 0.35 10.32
CA GLU A 117 -13.50 1.34 10.72
C GLU A 117 -12.14 1.07 10.06
N LEU A 118 -11.67 -0.19 10.11
CA LEU A 118 -10.43 -0.61 9.44
C LEU A 118 -10.49 -0.37 7.93
N ARG A 119 -11.62 -0.66 7.28
CA ARG A 119 -11.80 -0.40 5.85
C ARG A 119 -11.69 1.09 5.56
N GLY A 120 -12.27 1.95 6.42
CA GLY A 120 -12.14 3.41 6.30
C GLY A 120 -10.68 3.88 6.32
N TYR A 121 -9.84 3.29 7.17
CA TYR A 121 -8.39 3.51 7.15
C TYR A 121 -7.76 3.01 5.85
N CYS A 122 -8.04 1.77 5.43
CA CYS A 122 -7.49 1.18 4.20
C CYS A 122 -7.83 2.00 2.94
N VAL A 123 -9.02 2.59 2.88
CA VAL A 123 -9.42 3.51 1.80
C VAL A 123 -8.46 4.70 1.72
N ARG A 124 -8.09 5.31 2.86
CA ARG A 124 -7.19 6.47 2.92
C ARG A 124 -5.76 6.12 2.54
N VAL A 125 -5.18 5.08 3.13
CA VAL A 125 -3.75 4.77 2.98
C VAL A 125 -3.39 4.00 1.72
N ALA A 126 -4.33 3.23 1.15
CA ALA A 126 -4.04 2.37 -0.01
C ALA A 126 -5.08 2.47 -1.13
N GLY A 127 -6.36 2.57 -0.79
CA GLY A 127 -7.43 2.83 -1.76
C GLY A 127 -7.16 4.10 -2.57
N ALA A 128 -6.74 5.17 -1.89
CA ALA A 128 -6.35 6.43 -2.50
C ALA A 128 -5.13 6.29 -3.44
N VAL A 129 -4.14 5.45 -3.11
CA VAL A 129 -3.04 5.13 -4.04
C VAL A 129 -3.59 4.46 -5.30
N GLY A 130 -4.54 3.52 -5.15
CA GLY A 130 -5.25 2.89 -6.25
C GLY A 130 -5.90 3.92 -7.18
N ARG A 131 -6.67 4.86 -6.62
CA ARG A 131 -7.30 5.96 -7.35
C ARG A 131 -6.31 6.87 -8.07
N ALA A 132 -5.18 7.18 -7.44
CA ALA A 132 -4.11 7.96 -8.10
C ALA A 132 -3.47 7.18 -9.27
N CYS A 133 -3.25 5.87 -9.09
CA CYS A 133 -2.61 5.03 -10.08
C CYS A 133 -3.50 4.73 -11.29
N VAL A 134 -4.81 4.55 -11.10
CA VAL A 134 -5.73 4.25 -12.22
C VAL A 134 -5.84 5.41 -13.20
N ALA A 135 -5.76 6.65 -12.72
CA ALA A 135 -5.65 7.84 -13.58
C ALA A 135 -4.38 7.79 -14.46
N ILE A 136 -3.24 7.35 -13.91
CA ILE A 136 -2.00 7.17 -14.67
C ILE A 136 -2.11 6.01 -15.67
N TYR A 137 -2.84 4.96 -15.31
CA TYR A 137 -3.14 3.86 -16.24
C TYR A 137 -4.10 4.28 -17.35
N GLY A 138 -4.86 5.36 -17.16
CA GLY A 138 -5.77 5.92 -18.15
C GLY A 138 -7.09 5.15 -18.25
N ALA A 139 -7.56 4.59 -17.14
CA ALA A 139 -8.85 3.94 -17.03
C ALA A 139 -9.77 4.69 -16.07
N ASP A 140 -11.07 4.71 -16.37
CA ASP A 140 -12.12 5.35 -15.55
C ASP A 140 -12.75 4.30 -14.64
N GLU A 141 -11.92 3.77 -13.74
CA GLU A 141 -12.28 2.65 -12.85
C GLU A 141 -11.79 2.88 -11.40
N PRO A 142 -12.15 4.02 -10.77
CA PRO A 142 -11.62 4.39 -9.46
C PRO A 142 -12.06 3.43 -8.36
N GLU A 143 -13.28 2.90 -8.38
CA GLU A 143 -13.80 1.99 -7.35
C GLU A 143 -13.05 0.65 -7.38
N ARG A 144 -12.83 0.08 -8.57
CA ARG A 144 -12.08 -1.18 -8.71
C ARG A 144 -10.62 -1.02 -8.27
N ALA A 145 -10.01 0.12 -8.59
CA ALA A 145 -8.66 0.43 -8.17
C ALA A 145 -8.56 0.67 -6.67
N GLU A 146 -9.57 1.31 -6.06
CA GLU A 146 -9.68 1.47 -4.62
C GLU A 146 -9.81 0.11 -3.91
N THR A 147 -10.72 -0.75 -4.36
CA THR A 147 -10.89 -2.12 -3.83
C THR A 147 -9.60 -2.92 -3.92
N LEU A 148 -8.86 -2.81 -5.04
CA LEU A 148 -7.55 -3.44 -5.16
C LEU A 148 -6.55 -2.87 -4.14
N GLY A 149 -6.51 -1.56 -3.95
CA GLY A 149 -5.69 -0.91 -2.93
C GLY A 149 -5.98 -1.42 -1.53
N ILE A 150 -7.26 -1.52 -1.15
CA ILE A 150 -7.71 -2.10 0.13
C ILE A 150 -7.20 -3.54 0.27
N ALA A 151 -7.34 -4.36 -0.77
CA ALA A 151 -6.86 -5.75 -0.72
C ALA A 151 -5.36 -5.84 -0.42
N LEU A 152 -4.54 -4.99 -1.06
CA LEU A 152 -3.09 -4.97 -0.81
C LEU A 152 -2.77 -4.53 0.62
N GLN A 153 -3.53 -3.57 1.17
CA GLN A 153 -3.33 -3.13 2.55
C GLN A 153 -3.74 -4.17 3.58
N LEU A 154 -4.83 -4.89 3.35
CA LEU A 154 -5.22 -6.02 4.22
C LEU A 154 -4.12 -7.09 4.26
N ILE A 155 -3.45 -7.34 3.13
CA ILE A 155 -2.30 -8.27 3.08
C ILE A 155 -1.10 -7.70 3.86
N ASN A 156 -0.85 -6.39 3.82
CA ASN A 156 0.19 -5.77 4.65
C ASN A 156 -0.13 -5.94 6.14
N ILE A 157 -1.37 -5.65 6.56
CA ILE A 157 -1.82 -5.81 7.95
C ILE A 157 -1.65 -7.25 8.44
N VAL A 158 -2.00 -8.24 7.62
CA VAL A 158 -1.79 -9.66 7.95
C VAL A 158 -0.29 -9.98 8.06
N ARG A 159 0.55 -9.39 7.22
CA ARG A 159 1.99 -9.66 7.17
C ARG A 159 2.77 -9.01 8.31
N ASP A 160 2.39 -7.80 8.70
CA ASP A 160 3.24 -6.88 9.47
C ASP A 160 2.82 -6.74 10.94
N VAL A 161 1.94 -7.62 11.44
CA VAL A 161 1.43 -7.61 12.84
C VAL A 161 2.53 -7.33 13.88
N ALA A 162 3.68 -8.01 13.77
CA ALA A 162 4.77 -7.85 14.73
C ALA A 162 5.46 -6.48 14.63
N GLU A 163 5.60 -5.94 13.43
CA GLU A 163 6.15 -4.60 13.19
C GLU A 163 5.17 -3.54 13.69
N ASP A 164 3.89 -3.68 13.37
CA ASP A 164 2.81 -2.79 13.84
C ASP A 164 2.73 -2.76 15.36
N TRP A 165 2.83 -3.92 16.01
CA TRP A 165 2.86 -4.01 17.48
C TRP A 165 4.04 -3.24 18.07
N SER A 166 5.22 -3.27 17.44
CA SER A 166 6.40 -2.54 17.89
C SER A 166 6.22 -1.01 17.82
N LEU A 167 5.30 -0.54 16.96
CA LEU A 167 4.85 0.84 16.85
C LEU A 167 3.66 1.15 17.78
N GLY A 168 3.22 0.18 18.58
CA GLY A 168 2.08 0.30 19.48
C GLY A 168 0.72 0.26 18.78
N ARG A 169 0.64 -0.32 17.57
CA ARG A 169 -0.56 -0.39 16.73
C ARG A 169 -1.10 -1.82 16.63
N VAL A 170 -2.42 -1.93 16.56
CA VAL A 170 -3.14 -3.18 16.27
C VAL A 170 -4.23 -2.86 15.24
N TYR A 171 -3.95 -3.18 13.98
CA TYR A 171 -4.89 -2.95 12.88
C TYR A 171 -5.99 -4.01 12.79
N LEU A 172 -5.73 -5.23 13.30
CA LEU A 172 -6.75 -6.28 13.36
C LEU A 172 -7.98 -5.79 14.16
N PRO A 173 -9.22 -5.94 13.65
CA PRO A 173 -10.40 -5.42 14.34
C PRO A 173 -10.60 -6.05 15.72
N GLN A 174 -10.94 -5.21 16.70
CA GLN A 174 -11.04 -5.60 18.11
C GLN A 174 -12.22 -6.55 18.37
N ASP A 175 -13.35 -6.35 17.68
CA ASP A 175 -14.48 -7.26 17.72
C ASP A 175 -14.13 -8.66 17.18
N GLU A 176 -13.26 -8.72 16.17
CA GLU A 176 -12.79 -9.95 15.55
C GLU A 176 -11.75 -10.66 16.40
N LEU A 177 -10.81 -9.93 17.02
CA LEU A 177 -9.92 -10.49 18.06
C LEU A 177 -10.76 -11.18 19.15
N ALA A 178 -11.76 -10.47 19.70
CA ALA A 178 -12.66 -11.01 20.71
C ALA A 178 -13.49 -12.20 20.21
N ARG A 179 -13.98 -12.16 18.97
CA ARG A 179 -14.77 -13.24 18.36
C ARG A 179 -13.99 -14.55 18.24
N PHE A 180 -12.71 -14.48 17.90
CA PHE A 180 -11.84 -15.65 17.77
C PHE A 180 -11.13 -16.02 19.08
N GLY A 181 -11.26 -15.21 20.14
CA GLY A 181 -10.64 -15.49 21.43
C GLY A 181 -9.13 -15.20 21.46
N VAL A 182 -8.68 -14.22 20.68
CA VAL A 182 -7.31 -13.73 20.65
C VAL A 182 -7.22 -12.44 21.45
N GLU A 183 -6.25 -12.33 22.35
CA GLU A 183 -5.99 -11.13 23.15
C GLU A 183 -4.76 -10.36 22.63
N GLU A 184 -4.66 -9.06 22.92
CA GLU A 184 -3.44 -8.29 22.56
C GLU A 184 -2.18 -8.85 23.23
N ASP A 185 -2.31 -9.50 24.40
CA ASP A 185 -1.19 -10.16 25.09
C ASP A 185 -0.64 -11.37 24.31
N ASP A 186 -1.46 -12.04 23.48
CA ASP A 186 -1.01 -13.09 22.56
C ASP A 186 -0.14 -12.49 21.46
N ILE A 187 -0.53 -11.34 20.91
CA ILE A 187 0.25 -10.57 19.92
C ILE A 187 1.57 -10.12 20.56
N ALA A 188 1.51 -9.55 21.77
CA ALA A 188 2.67 -9.09 22.52
C ALA A 188 3.69 -10.20 22.78
N SER A 189 3.19 -11.42 23.03
CA SER A 189 3.98 -12.60 23.31
C SER A 189 4.39 -13.37 22.05
N GLY A 190 3.87 -12.98 20.88
CA GLY A 190 4.10 -13.65 19.61
C GLY A 190 3.57 -15.09 19.56
N LEU A 191 2.41 -15.34 20.19
CA LEU A 191 1.82 -16.68 20.28
C LEU A 191 1.04 -17.03 19.01
N VAL A 192 1.38 -18.18 18.43
CA VAL A 192 0.69 -18.75 17.26
C VAL A 192 -0.23 -19.88 17.73
N THR A 193 -1.36 -19.52 18.32
CA THR A 193 -2.38 -20.45 18.82
C THR A 193 -3.28 -20.97 17.68
N PRO A 194 -4.07 -22.03 17.89
CA PRO A 194 -5.12 -22.42 16.95
C PRO A 194 -6.11 -21.27 16.65
N GLU A 195 -6.51 -20.52 17.67
CA GLU A 195 -7.40 -19.37 17.58
C GLU A 195 -6.79 -18.25 16.72
N TRP A 196 -5.49 -17.99 16.87
CA TRP A 196 -4.73 -17.09 15.99
C TRP A 196 -4.78 -17.55 14.53
N GLY A 197 -4.56 -18.84 14.29
CA GLY A 197 -4.63 -19.41 12.93
C GLY A 197 -6.01 -19.22 12.29
N GLU A 198 -7.09 -19.41 13.06
CA GLU A 198 -8.46 -19.19 12.58
C GLU A 198 -8.75 -17.72 12.27
N LEU A 199 -8.35 -16.80 13.14
CA LEU A 199 -8.46 -15.36 12.91
C LEU A 199 -7.72 -14.92 11.65
N MET A 200 -6.45 -15.35 11.53
CA MET A 200 -5.60 -14.95 10.40
C MET A 200 -6.07 -15.57 9.08
N GLY A 201 -6.59 -16.80 9.11
CA GLY A 201 -7.29 -17.41 7.98
C GLY A 201 -8.49 -16.58 7.54
N PHE A 202 -9.32 -16.12 8.48
CA PHE A 202 -10.46 -15.27 8.21
C PHE A 202 -10.06 -13.92 7.56
N GLN A 203 -8.99 -13.27 8.05
CA GLN A 203 -8.45 -12.05 7.42
C GLN A 203 -7.88 -12.32 6.02
N ALA A 204 -7.18 -13.45 5.83
CA ALA A 204 -6.62 -13.83 4.54
C ALA A 204 -7.70 -14.07 3.49
N GLU A 205 -8.80 -14.75 3.85
CA GLU A 205 -9.95 -14.95 2.97
C GLU A 205 -10.60 -13.62 2.57
N ARG A 206 -10.78 -12.70 3.53
CA ARG A 206 -11.26 -11.34 3.26
C ARG A 206 -10.36 -10.60 2.28
N ALA A 207 -9.04 -10.64 2.48
CA ALA A 207 -8.09 -10.00 1.58
C ALA A 207 -8.15 -10.61 0.17
N ARG A 208 -8.28 -11.93 0.05
CA ARG A 208 -8.46 -12.63 -1.23
C ARG A 208 -9.75 -12.24 -1.96
N ALA A 209 -10.85 -12.07 -1.23
CA ALA A 209 -12.11 -11.61 -1.80
C ALA A 209 -11.97 -10.20 -2.42
N HIS A 210 -11.41 -9.24 -1.68
CA HIS A 210 -11.15 -7.89 -2.21
C HIS A 210 -10.15 -7.94 -3.38
N LEU A 211 -9.13 -8.80 -3.31
CA LEU A 211 -8.14 -8.94 -4.38
C LEU A 211 -8.80 -9.45 -5.66
N ALA A 212 -9.69 -10.45 -5.56
CA ALA A 212 -10.41 -11.00 -6.70
C ALA A 212 -11.34 -9.96 -7.34
N GLU A 213 -12.07 -9.20 -6.52
CA GLU A 213 -12.94 -8.11 -6.98
C GLU A 213 -12.14 -6.99 -7.65
N GLY A 214 -11.10 -6.48 -6.99
CA GLY A 214 -10.24 -5.42 -7.51
C GLY A 214 -9.50 -5.83 -8.79
N LEU A 215 -9.18 -7.12 -8.95
CA LEU A 215 -8.54 -7.63 -10.17
C LEU A 215 -9.43 -7.62 -11.41
N THR A 216 -10.75 -7.40 -11.27
CA THR A 216 -11.62 -7.12 -12.42
C THR A 216 -11.20 -5.85 -13.16
N LEU A 217 -10.45 -4.95 -12.52
CA LEU A 217 -9.82 -3.78 -13.14
C LEU A 217 -8.98 -4.15 -14.38
N LEU A 218 -8.34 -5.32 -14.39
CA LEU A 218 -7.43 -5.72 -15.47
C LEU A 218 -8.08 -5.71 -16.86
N ASP A 219 -9.40 -5.93 -16.94
CA ASP A 219 -10.14 -5.96 -18.21
C ASP A 219 -10.37 -4.56 -18.80
N HIS A 220 -10.07 -3.52 -18.03
CA HIS A 220 -10.24 -2.11 -18.39
C HIS A 220 -8.90 -1.39 -18.63
N LEU A 221 -7.77 -2.12 -18.53
CA LEU A 221 -6.42 -1.54 -18.67
C LEU A 221 -5.79 -1.91 -20.02
N ASP A 222 -4.92 -1.03 -20.52
CA ASP A 222 -4.01 -1.43 -21.62
C ASP A 222 -3.09 -2.56 -21.17
N ARG A 223 -2.62 -3.36 -22.12
CA ARG A 223 -1.83 -4.57 -21.85
C ARG A 223 -0.65 -4.36 -20.90
N ARG A 224 0.08 -3.23 -21.00
CA ARG A 224 1.25 -2.97 -20.14
C ARG A 224 0.82 -2.54 -18.74
N SER A 225 -0.23 -1.74 -18.64
CA SER A 225 -0.84 -1.40 -17.34
C SER A 225 -1.43 -2.63 -16.66
N ALA A 226 -2.16 -3.48 -17.38
CA ALA A 226 -2.69 -4.74 -16.87
C ALA A 226 -1.57 -5.66 -16.36
N ALA A 227 -0.50 -5.84 -17.13
CA ALA A 227 0.65 -6.66 -16.70
C ALA A 227 1.35 -6.09 -15.46
N CYS A 228 1.47 -4.76 -15.35
CA CYS A 228 2.00 -4.10 -14.16
C CYS A 228 1.13 -4.40 -12.92
N VAL A 229 -0.18 -4.16 -13.01
CA VAL A 229 -1.14 -4.39 -11.92
C VAL A 229 -1.19 -5.87 -11.53
N ALA A 230 -1.25 -6.78 -12.51
CA ALA A 230 -1.25 -8.22 -12.29
C ALA A 230 0.04 -8.70 -11.61
N THR A 231 1.19 -8.10 -11.93
CA THR A 231 2.46 -8.40 -11.25
C THR A 231 2.39 -8.02 -9.78
N PHE A 232 1.91 -6.81 -9.47
CA PHE A 232 1.76 -6.35 -8.09
C PHE A 232 0.82 -7.25 -7.29
N ALA A 233 -0.41 -7.45 -7.77
CA ALA A 233 -1.38 -8.31 -7.12
C ALA A 233 -0.88 -9.76 -6.95
N GLY A 234 -0.16 -10.28 -7.95
CA GLY A 234 0.43 -11.61 -7.88
C GLY A 234 1.51 -11.74 -6.81
N LEU A 235 2.37 -10.72 -6.64
CA LEU A 235 3.38 -10.70 -5.60
C LEU A 235 2.75 -10.68 -4.20
N TYR A 236 1.74 -9.84 -3.99
CA TYR A 236 1.01 -9.77 -2.72
C TYR A 236 0.26 -11.07 -2.42
N ARG A 237 -0.42 -11.65 -3.41
CA ARG A 237 -1.05 -12.97 -3.27
C ARG A 237 -0.04 -14.05 -2.87
N SER A 238 1.11 -14.10 -3.55
CA SER A 238 2.16 -15.07 -3.21
C SER A 238 2.74 -14.86 -1.81
N THR A 239 2.80 -13.62 -1.31
CA THR A 239 3.18 -13.34 0.07
C THR A 239 2.13 -13.88 1.04
N LEU A 240 0.84 -13.63 0.78
CA LEU A 240 -0.25 -14.16 1.63
C LEU A 240 -0.27 -15.69 1.65
N ASP A 241 -0.14 -16.33 0.49
CA ASP A 241 -0.09 -17.79 0.38
C ASP A 241 1.12 -18.37 1.14
N ARG A 242 2.23 -17.63 1.19
CA ARG A 242 3.41 -18.03 1.97
C ARG A 242 3.17 -17.92 3.48
N ILE A 243 2.54 -16.84 3.93
CA ILE A 243 2.16 -16.68 5.35
C ILE A 243 1.27 -17.85 5.80
N GLU A 244 0.26 -18.20 5.00
CA GLU A 244 -0.64 -19.32 5.31
C GLU A 244 0.09 -20.68 5.32
N GLN A 245 1.01 -20.92 4.36
CA GLN A 245 1.85 -22.12 4.33
C GLN A 245 2.78 -22.25 5.54
N ASP A 246 3.22 -21.12 6.09
CA ASP A 246 4.05 -21.05 7.29
C ASP A 246 3.17 -21.03 8.57
N GLY A 247 1.87 -21.33 8.45
CA GLY A 247 0.96 -21.49 9.59
C GLY A 247 0.54 -20.17 10.25
N PHE A 248 0.61 -19.06 9.52
CA PHE A 248 0.38 -17.70 10.02
C PHE A 248 1.33 -17.26 11.14
N ASP A 249 2.53 -17.87 11.23
CA ASP A 249 3.62 -17.33 12.05
C ASP A 249 4.21 -16.08 11.36
N VAL A 250 3.72 -14.92 11.77
CA VAL A 250 4.19 -13.60 11.31
C VAL A 250 5.09 -12.91 12.33
N PHE A 251 5.32 -13.55 13.48
CA PHE A 251 6.18 -13.02 14.55
C PHE A 251 7.65 -13.36 14.31
N GLY A 252 7.94 -14.44 13.57
CA GLY A 252 9.29 -14.80 13.10
C GLY A 252 9.89 -13.87 12.04
N GLY A 253 9.16 -12.85 11.60
CA GLY A 253 9.56 -11.88 10.58
C GLY A 253 8.89 -12.10 9.22
N ALA A 254 8.81 -11.03 8.43
CA ALA A 254 8.04 -11.04 7.19
C ALA A 254 8.57 -12.07 6.17
N PRO A 255 7.69 -12.94 5.60
CA PRO A 255 8.12 -13.92 4.62
C PRO A 255 8.64 -13.26 3.35
N THR A 256 9.77 -13.76 2.87
CA THR A 256 10.40 -13.24 1.65
C THR A 256 10.18 -14.19 0.46
N LEU A 257 9.68 -13.64 -0.64
CA LEU A 257 9.57 -14.39 -1.89
C LEU A 257 10.96 -14.56 -2.53
N SER A 258 11.26 -15.78 -2.97
CA SER A 258 12.47 -16.06 -3.73
C SER A 258 12.48 -15.32 -5.08
N PRO A 259 13.65 -14.99 -5.66
CA PRO A 259 13.74 -14.36 -6.98
C PRO A 259 13.00 -15.17 -8.07
N VAL A 260 13.05 -16.50 -7.99
CA VAL A 260 12.37 -17.39 -8.94
C VAL A 260 10.86 -17.27 -8.82
N ALA A 261 10.31 -17.21 -7.59
CA ALA A 261 8.88 -17.01 -7.39
C ALA A 261 8.43 -15.66 -7.97
N LYS A 262 9.18 -14.58 -7.74
CA LYS A 262 8.89 -13.26 -8.31
C LYS A 262 8.91 -13.28 -9.85
N LEU A 263 9.88 -13.95 -10.46
CA LEU A 263 9.95 -14.09 -11.92
C LEU A 263 8.79 -14.89 -12.51
N ARG A 264 8.32 -15.94 -11.82
CA ARG A 264 7.12 -16.69 -12.24
C ARG A 264 5.87 -15.79 -12.23
N VAL A 265 5.73 -14.96 -11.20
CA VAL A 265 4.62 -13.99 -11.13
C VAL A 265 4.67 -13.02 -12.30
N VAL A 266 5.83 -12.44 -12.59
CA VAL A 266 6.02 -11.54 -13.76
C VAL A 266 5.71 -12.27 -15.07
N GLY A 267 6.20 -13.49 -15.24
CA GLY A 267 5.96 -14.31 -16.44
C GLY A 267 4.47 -14.59 -16.66
N ALA A 268 3.75 -14.95 -15.60
CA ALA A 268 2.30 -15.15 -15.66
C ALA A 268 1.54 -13.86 -15.99
N ALA A 269 1.96 -12.72 -15.44
CA ALA A 269 1.36 -11.42 -15.74
C ALA A 269 1.55 -10.99 -17.20
N LEU A 270 2.70 -11.32 -17.81
CA LEU A 270 2.99 -11.02 -19.22
C LEU A 270 2.29 -11.96 -20.22
N ALA A 271 1.92 -13.16 -19.78
CA ALA A 271 1.23 -14.16 -20.58
C ALA A 271 -0.29 -13.89 -20.72
N ARG A 272 -0.82 -12.91 -19.97
CA ARG A 272 -2.18 -12.37 -20.15
C ARG A 272 -2.26 -11.52 -21.43
#